data_AF-A0A925FUP0-F1
#
_entry.id   AF-A0A925FUP0-F1
#
_cell.length_a   1.000
_cell.length_b   1.000
_cell.length_c   1.000
_cell.angle_alpha   90.00
_cell.angle_beta   90.00
_cell.angle_gamma   90.00
#
_symmetry.space_group_name_H-M   'P 1'
#
loop_
_entity.id
_entity.type
_entity.pdbx_description
1 polymer ?
#
loop_
_entity_poly.entity_id
_entity_poly.type
_entity_poly.pdbx_seq_one_letter_code
_entity_poly.pdbx_strand_id
1 'polypeptide(L)'
;MGDNKKISLVECPRDAMQGWKEFIPTAQKIEYISALLKVGFDVIDFGSFVSPKAIPQMADTKQVVEALDLSGSVSTLLAIVANTRGAEEAAGYEKIESIGFPFSISETFQQRNT
;
A
#
# COMPACT_ATOMS: atom_id res chain seq x y z
N MET A 1 -17.52 -4.38 -33.06
CA MET A 1 -17.58 -4.76 -31.63
C MET A 1 -16.44 -4.03 -30.95
N GLY A 2 -16.74 -3.09 -30.04
CA GLY A 2 -15.69 -2.30 -29.38
C GLY A 2 -14.75 -3.19 -28.57
N ASP A 3 -13.46 -2.86 -28.58
CA ASP A 3 -12.45 -3.56 -27.79
C ASP A 3 -12.93 -3.70 -26.34
N ASN A 4 -13.15 -4.94 -25.90
CA ASN A 4 -13.54 -5.25 -24.53
C ASN A 4 -12.29 -5.06 -23.64
N LYS A 5 -11.93 -3.80 -23.38
CA LYS A 5 -10.77 -3.45 -22.56
C LYS A 5 -11.04 -3.94 -21.14
N LYS A 6 -10.20 -4.86 -20.66
CA LYS A 6 -10.20 -5.30 -19.26
C LYS A 6 -9.96 -4.07 -18.37
N ILE A 7 -10.90 -3.81 -17.46
CA ILE A 7 -10.75 -2.79 -16.41
C ILE A 7 -10.00 -3.43 -15.25
N SER A 8 -9.04 -2.70 -14.69
CA SER A 8 -8.35 -3.09 -13.45
C SER A 8 -8.81 -2.18 -12.32
N LEU A 9 -9.15 -2.77 -11.19
CA LEU A 9 -9.58 -2.05 -9.99
C LEU A 9 -8.48 -2.11 -8.92
N VAL A 10 -8.03 -0.93 -8.50
CA VAL A 10 -7.06 -0.75 -7.42
C VAL A 10 -7.78 -0.13 -6.24
N GLU A 11 -7.79 -0.83 -5.12
CA GLU A 11 -8.31 -0.30 -3.86
C GLU A 11 -7.17 0.35 -3.07
N CYS A 12 -7.42 1.53 -2.48
CA CYS A 12 -6.36 2.41 -1.97
C CYS A 12 -6.50 2.73 -0.46
N PRO A 13 -6.54 1.71 0.42
CA PRO A 13 -6.74 1.94 1.85
C PRO A 13 -5.58 2.71 2.48
N ARG A 14 -4.33 2.49 2.02
CA ARG A 14 -3.15 3.26 2.48
C ARG A 14 -3.34 4.76 2.29
N ASP A 15 -3.77 5.16 1.09
CA ASP A 15 -3.91 6.57 0.71
C ASP A 15 -5.01 7.26 1.53
N ALA A 16 -6.10 6.55 1.82
CA ALA A 16 -7.16 7.03 2.71
C ALA A 16 -6.68 7.14 4.17
N MET A 17 -6.02 6.09 4.69
CA MET A 17 -5.61 6.03 6.09
C MET A 17 -4.54 7.06 6.42
N GLN A 18 -3.56 7.33 5.54
CA GLN A 18 -2.40 8.19 5.84
C GLN A 18 -2.77 9.61 6.32
N GLY A 19 -3.95 10.12 5.94
CA GLY A 19 -4.45 11.43 6.33
C GLY A 19 -5.15 11.46 7.69
N TRP A 20 -5.32 10.31 8.35
CA TRP A 20 -6.02 10.22 9.63
C TRP A 20 -5.09 10.63 10.76
N LYS A 21 -5.61 11.43 11.70
CA LYS A 21 -4.83 11.96 12.83
C LYS A 21 -4.57 10.90 13.89
N GLU A 22 -5.61 10.14 14.21
CA GLU A 22 -5.55 9.10 15.23
C GLU A 22 -5.03 7.80 14.62
N PHE A 23 -4.09 7.16 15.32
CA PHE A 23 -3.52 5.92 14.84
C PHE A 23 -4.57 4.80 14.83
N ILE A 24 -4.93 4.34 13.64
CA ILE A 24 -5.77 3.13 13.51
C ILE A 24 -4.97 1.93 14.02
N PRO A 25 -5.47 1.16 15.00
CA PRO A 25 -4.77 0.00 15.54
C PRO A 25 -4.42 -1.02 14.45
N THR A 26 -3.23 -1.61 14.56
CA THR A 26 -2.69 -2.58 13.59
C THR A 26 -3.65 -3.75 13.34
N ALA A 27 -4.28 -4.27 14.40
CA ALA A 27 -5.27 -5.35 14.28
C ALA A 27 -6.47 -4.97 13.38
N GLN A 28 -6.94 -3.71 13.46
CA GLN A 28 -8.05 -3.24 12.62
C GLN A 28 -7.61 -3.06 11.17
N LYS A 29 -6.36 -2.62 10.92
CA LYS A 29 -5.81 -2.57 9.55
C LYS A 29 -5.73 -3.95 8.93
N ILE A 30 -5.23 -4.93 9.69
CA ILE A 30 -5.14 -6.33 9.26
C ILE A 30 -6.55 -6.84 8.93
N GLU A 31 -7.51 -6.69 9.85
CA GLU A 31 -8.89 -7.12 9.64
C GLU A 31 -9.49 -6.50 8.38
N TYR A 32 -9.30 -5.19 8.21
CA TYR A 32 -9.84 -4.47 7.06
C TYR A 32 -9.22 -4.93 5.74
N ILE A 33 -7.89 -5.02 5.65
CA ILE A 33 -7.21 -5.46 4.42
C ILE A 33 -7.53 -6.94 4.14
N SER A 34 -7.59 -7.79 5.16
CA SER A 34 -8.05 -9.19 5.01
C SER A 34 -9.49 -9.30 4.50
N ALA A 35 -10.37 -8.34 4.83
CA ALA A 35 -11.70 -8.28 4.25
C ALA A 35 -11.65 -7.88 2.77
N LEU A 36 -10.83 -6.89 2.40
CA LEU A 36 -10.64 -6.45 1.02
C LEU A 36 -10.08 -7.55 0.11
N LEU A 37 -9.13 -8.35 0.61
CA LEU A 37 -8.57 -9.51 -0.11
C LEU A 37 -9.65 -10.53 -0.53
N LYS A 38 -10.76 -10.60 0.21
CA LYS A 38 -11.89 -11.49 -0.10
C LYS A 38 -12.85 -10.93 -1.15
N VAL A 39 -12.76 -9.63 -1.46
CA VAL A 39 -13.65 -8.96 -2.42
C VAL A 39 -13.22 -9.25 -3.86
N GLY A 40 -11.91 -9.34 -4.11
CA GLY A 40 -11.34 -9.65 -5.42
C GLY A 40 -11.03 -8.42 -6.29
N PHE A 41 -10.49 -7.36 -5.69
CA PHE A 41 -9.82 -6.28 -6.43
C PHE A 41 -8.59 -6.83 -7.15
N ASP A 42 -8.12 -6.17 -8.22
CA ASP A 42 -6.88 -6.62 -8.89
C ASP A 42 -5.66 -6.29 -8.01
N VAL A 43 -5.64 -5.11 -7.39
CA VAL A 43 -4.53 -4.63 -6.56
C VAL A 43 -5.05 -3.94 -5.30
N ILE A 44 -4.34 -4.11 -4.18
CA ILE A 44 -4.59 -3.37 -2.93
C ILE A 44 -3.33 -2.59 -2.57
N ASP A 45 -3.42 -1.26 -2.58
CA ASP A 45 -2.42 -0.34 -2.00
C ASP A 45 -2.55 -0.36 -0.48
N PHE A 46 -1.90 -1.35 0.12
CA PHE A 46 -2.16 -1.76 1.51
C PHE A 46 -1.33 -0.99 2.54
N GLY A 47 -0.18 -0.43 2.14
CA GLY A 47 0.77 0.17 3.07
C GLY A 47 1.97 0.85 2.41
N SER A 48 2.85 1.40 3.24
CA SER A 48 4.05 2.07 2.74
C SER A 48 5.27 1.88 3.66
N PHE A 49 6.45 1.89 3.04
CA PHE A 49 7.75 1.79 3.71
C PHE A 49 8.42 3.17 3.68
N VAL A 50 7.78 4.12 4.37
CA VAL A 50 8.24 5.52 4.49
C VAL A 50 8.66 5.84 5.92
N SER A 51 9.09 7.07 6.17
CA SER A 51 9.44 7.50 7.52
C SER A 51 8.20 7.48 8.44
N PRO A 52 8.20 6.73 9.55
CA PRO A 52 7.09 6.75 10.51
C PRO A 52 6.98 8.09 11.24
N LYS A 53 8.04 8.89 11.23
CA LYS A 53 7.99 10.27 11.71
C LYS A 53 7.19 11.17 10.77
N ALA A 54 7.29 10.95 9.46
CA ALA A 54 6.59 11.74 8.46
C ALA A 54 5.14 11.26 8.31
N ILE A 55 4.93 9.95 8.25
CA ILE A 55 3.61 9.31 8.12
C ILE A 55 3.41 8.29 9.26
N PRO A 56 3.02 8.74 10.46
CA PRO A 56 2.85 7.87 11.64
C PRO A 56 1.90 6.70 11.41
N GLN A 57 0.89 6.92 10.56
CA GLN A 57 -0.10 5.92 10.25
C GLN A 57 0.48 4.65 9.59
N MET A 58 1.66 4.75 8.98
CA MET A 58 2.31 3.65 8.24
C MET A 58 3.45 3.00 9.03
N ALA A 59 3.60 3.32 10.32
CA ALA A 59 4.66 2.79 11.16
C ALA A 59 4.62 1.26 11.36
N ASP A 60 3.46 0.65 11.16
CA ASP A 60 3.17 -0.76 11.39
C ASP A 60 3.02 -1.58 10.09
N THR A 61 3.36 -1.02 8.92
CA THR A 61 3.24 -1.71 7.61
C THR A 61 3.89 -3.10 7.62
N LYS A 62 5.05 -3.25 8.27
CA LYS A 62 5.77 -4.54 8.42
C LYS A 62 4.93 -5.59 9.15
N GLN A 63 4.32 -5.20 10.27
CA GLN A 63 3.47 -6.09 11.06
C GLN A 63 2.19 -6.46 10.29
N VAL A 64 1.63 -5.52 9.54
CA VAL A 64 0.47 -5.76 8.68
C VAL A 64 0.79 -6.80 7.62
N VAL A 65 1.84 -6.59 6.80
CA VAL A 65 2.16 -7.52 5.70
C VAL A 65 2.53 -8.92 6.22
N GLU A 66 3.19 -9.03 7.37
CA GLU A 66 3.51 -10.32 8.00
C GLU A 66 2.25 -11.10 8.38
N ALA A 67 1.22 -10.41 8.89
CA ALA A 67 -0.02 -11.02 9.35
C ALA A 67 -1.03 -11.33 8.23
N LEU A 68 -0.94 -10.69 7.07
CA LEU A 68 -1.87 -10.93 5.96
C LEU A 68 -1.70 -12.32 5.36
N ASP A 69 -2.79 -13.06 5.22
CA ASP A 69 -2.85 -14.27 4.41
C ASP A 69 -3.45 -13.95 3.04
N LEU A 70 -2.67 -14.22 1.98
CA LEU A 70 -3.08 -14.01 0.60
C LEU A 70 -3.61 -15.31 -0.03
N SER A 71 -3.62 -16.42 0.70
CA SER A 71 -4.05 -17.70 0.17
C SER A 71 -5.49 -17.63 -0.35
N GLY A 72 -5.67 -18.01 -1.61
CA GLY A 72 -6.98 -17.96 -2.28
C GLY A 72 -7.47 -16.57 -2.69
N SER A 73 -6.69 -15.51 -2.45
CA SER A 73 -6.96 -14.18 -3.00
C SER A 73 -6.45 -14.07 -4.44
N VAL A 74 -7.20 -13.36 -5.28
CA VAL A 74 -6.73 -12.95 -6.63
C VAL A 74 -6.04 -11.59 -6.62
N SER A 75 -6.22 -10.83 -5.53
CA SER A 75 -5.64 -9.51 -5.36
C SER A 75 -4.15 -9.58 -5.05
N THR A 76 -3.39 -8.66 -5.64
CA THR A 76 -1.96 -8.48 -5.36
C THR A 76 -1.75 -7.28 -4.45
N LEU A 77 -0.62 -7.24 -3.74
CA LEU A 77 -0.30 -6.14 -2.82
C LEU A 77 0.66 -5.14 -3.48
N LEU A 78 0.32 -3.86 -3.33
CA LEU A 78 1.15 -2.71 -3.69
C LEU A 78 1.61 -1.98 -2.43
N ALA A 79 2.91 -1.71 -2.33
CA ALA A 79 3.48 -0.87 -1.28
C ALA A 79 4.09 0.43 -1.84
N ILE A 80 3.84 1.55 -1.16
CA ILE A 80 4.47 2.83 -1.52
C ILE A 80 5.82 3.01 -0.84
N VAL A 81 6.78 3.57 -1.58
CA VAL A 81 8.12 3.90 -1.10
C VAL A 81 8.49 5.33 -1.48
N ALA A 82 9.39 5.94 -0.71
CA ALA A 82 9.90 7.28 -0.98
C ALA A 82 11.42 7.31 -1.23
N ASN A 83 12.13 6.21 -0.98
CA ASN A 83 13.58 6.11 -1.17
C ASN A 83 14.03 4.64 -1.31
N THR A 84 15.32 4.45 -1.58
CA THR A 84 15.93 3.12 -1.78
C THR A 84 15.80 2.21 -0.57
N ARG A 85 15.99 2.73 0.65
CA ARG A 85 15.80 1.95 1.88
C ARG A 85 14.38 1.36 1.95
N GLY A 86 13.37 2.18 1.69
CA GLY A 86 11.98 1.72 1.66
C GLY A 86 11.74 0.65 0.59
N ALA A 87 12.34 0.81 -0.59
CA ALA A 87 12.27 -0.17 -1.67
C ALA A 87 12.93 -1.50 -1.31
N GLU A 88 14.12 -1.47 -0.70
CA GLU A 88 14.82 -2.66 -0.22
C GLU A 88 14.03 -3.40 0.87
N GLU A 89 13.46 -2.65 1.82
CA GLU A 89 12.61 -3.24 2.87
C GLU A 89 11.35 -3.88 2.27
N ALA A 90 10.67 -3.20 1.34
CA ALA A 90 9.47 -3.74 0.69
C ALA A 90 9.79 -4.99 -0.16
N ALA A 91 10.89 -4.96 -0.91
CA ALA A 91 11.32 -6.09 -1.75
C ALA A 91 11.70 -7.34 -0.94
N GLY A 92 11.95 -7.20 0.37
CA GLY A 92 12.17 -8.33 1.27
C GLY A 92 10.94 -9.18 1.57
N TYR A 93 9.74 -8.72 1.19
CA TYR A 93 8.48 -9.44 1.44
C TYR A 93 7.92 -10.06 0.15
N GLU A 94 7.93 -11.40 0.07
CA GLU A 94 7.39 -12.14 -1.08
C GLU A 94 5.91 -11.83 -1.39
N LYS A 95 5.15 -11.39 -0.38
CA LYS A 95 3.73 -11.03 -0.51
C LYS A 95 3.51 -9.72 -1.29
N ILE A 96 4.55 -8.89 -1.45
CA ILE A 96 4.46 -7.59 -2.13
C ILE A 96 4.86 -7.79 -3.59
N GLU A 97 3.90 -7.66 -4.50
CA GLU A 97 4.15 -7.87 -5.93
C GLU A 97 4.55 -6.56 -6.62
N SER A 98 4.09 -5.42 -6.11
CA SER A 98 4.31 -4.12 -6.71
C SER A 98 4.84 -3.10 -5.71
N ILE A 99 5.78 -2.29 -6.17
CA ILE A 99 6.30 -1.14 -5.42
C ILE A 99 5.98 0.13 -6.22
N GLY A 100 5.33 1.09 -5.57
CA GLY A 100 4.99 2.38 -6.13
C GLY A 100 5.87 3.49 -5.59
N PHE A 101 6.40 4.33 -6.48
CA PHE A 101 7.13 5.54 -6.12
C PHE A 101 6.33 6.78 -6.58
N PRO A 102 5.82 7.61 -5.66
CA PRO A 102 5.11 8.82 -6.00
C PRO A 102 6.08 9.84 -6.63
N PHE A 103 5.83 10.14 -7.91
CA PHE A 103 6.60 11.14 -8.66
C PHE A 103 5.67 12.27 -9.10
N SER A 104 5.92 13.47 -8.58
CA SER A 104 5.20 14.68 -8.92
C SER A 104 5.84 15.38 -10.12
N ILE A 105 4.98 15.87 -11.02
CA ILE A 105 5.39 16.73 -12.13
C ILE A 105 5.80 18.13 -11.61
N SER A 106 5.32 18.53 -10.43
CA SER A 106 5.73 19.79 -9.79
C SER A 106 7.02 19.58 -9.01
N GLU A 107 8.11 20.18 -9.49
CA GLU A 107 9.43 20.09 -8.85
C GLU A 107 9.39 20.53 -7.37
N THR A 108 8.77 21.68 -7.09
CA THR A 108 8.62 22.19 -5.71
C THR A 108 7.84 21.22 -4.82
N PHE A 109 6.83 20.54 -5.37
CA PHE A 109 6.09 19.54 -4.62
C PHE A 109 6.95 18.29 -4.38
N GLN A 110 7.68 17.81 -5.39
CA GLN A 110 8.57 16.65 -5.26
C GLN A 110 9.64 16.89 -4.17
N GLN A 111 10.34 18.02 -4.21
CA GLN A 111 11.39 18.36 -3.24
C GLN A 111 10.89 18.42 -1.79
N ARG A 112 9.59 18.68 -1.58
CA ARG A 112 8.99 18.77 -0.24
C ARG A 112 8.45 17.44 0.29
N ASN A 113 8.23 16.46 -0.59
CA ASN A 113 7.49 15.24 -0.27
C ASN A 113 8.26 13.93 -0.55
N THR A 114 9.52 14.01 -0.99
CA THR A 114 10.44 12.86 -1.10
C THR A 114 11.70 13.05 -0.30
#